data_AF-A0A1V2M649-F1
#
_entry.id   AF-A0A1V2M649-F1
#
_cell.length_a   1.000
_cell.length_b   1.000
_cell.length_c   1.000
_cell.angle_alpha   90.00
_cell.angle_beta   90.00
_cell.angle_gamma   90.00
#
_symmetry.space_group_name_H-M   'P 1'
#
loop_
_entity.id
_entity.type
_entity.pdbx_description
1 polymer ?
#
loop_
_entity_poly.entity_id
_entity_poly.type
_entity_poly.pdbx_seq_one_letter_code
_entity_poly.pdbx_strand_id
1 'polypeptide(L)'
;MTKEINDLIQLLKNVADKLIQIQNITLNQSQILLSNEDEDNKVTLLEEMNRYKEELTGEMETIEKKFEERYFERRKGNIEKNVILVLQKNIQEILNLKKEVINLERTNVTIMQTKSKELLGPMKVIKNVNSAITAYKKFSKHSGSI
;
A
#
# COMPACT_ATOMS: atom_id res chain seq x y z
N MET A 1 19.79 -10.79 -31.05
CA MET A 1 18.94 -9.83 -30.31
C MET A 1 19.63 -8.48 -30.32
N THR A 2 18.95 -7.41 -30.75
CA THR A 2 19.57 -6.08 -30.87
C THR A 2 19.74 -5.41 -29.51
N LYS A 3 20.68 -4.45 -29.40
CA LYS A 3 20.89 -3.65 -28.18
C LYS A 3 19.59 -3.00 -27.68
N GLU A 4 18.79 -2.45 -28.59
CA GLU A 4 17.51 -1.81 -28.28
C GLU A 4 16.49 -2.77 -27.64
N ILE A 5 16.47 -4.03 -28.08
CA ILE A 5 15.57 -5.05 -27.52
C ILE A 5 16.05 -5.46 -26.13
N ASN A 6 17.35 -5.58 -25.93
CA ASN A 6 17.92 -5.83 -24.60
C ASN A 6 17.58 -4.68 -23.64
N ASP A 7 17.65 -3.44 -24.10
CA ASP A 7 17.28 -2.26 -23.31
C ASP A 7 15.80 -2.33 -22.88
N LEU A 8 14.88 -2.70 -23.78
CA LEU A 8 13.46 -2.87 -23.44
C LEU A 8 13.24 -3.95 -22.38
N ILE A 9 13.90 -5.10 -22.53
CA ILE A 9 13.83 -6.19 -21.55
C ILE A 9 14.40 -5.73 -20.21
N GLN A 10 15.49 -4.98 -20.21
CA GLN A 10 16.10 -4.47 -18.98
C GLN A 10 15.20 -3.46 -18.27
N LEU A 11 14.48 -2.60 -19.00
CA LEU A 11 13.50 -1.69 -18.40
C LEU A 11 12.40 -2.47 -17.66
N LEU A 12 11.85 -3.54 -18.28
CA LEU A 12 10.85 -4.38 -17.63
C LEU A 12 11.40 -5.09 -16.38
N LYS A 13 12.64 -5.59 -16.42
CA LYS A 13 13.28 -6.17 -15.24
C LYS A 13 13.43 -5.15 -14.11
N ASN A 14 13.85 -3.93 -14.43
CA ASN A 14 13.98 -2.87 -13.43
C ASN A 14 12.62 -2.51 -12.82
N VAL A 15 11.52 -2.54 -13.58
CA VAL A 15 10.14 -2.39 -13.05
C VAL A 15 9.81 -3.52 -12.09
N ALA A 16 10.08 -4.77 -12.46
CA ALA A 16 9.85 -5.92 -11.60
C ALA A 16 10.64 -5.84 -10.29
N ASP A 17 11.93 -5.45 -10.34
CA ASP A 17 12.78 -5.30 -9.16
C ASP A 17 12.25 -4.23 -8.19
N LYS A 18 11.67 -3.13 -8.71
CA LYS A 18 11.02 -2.11 -7.90
C LYS A 18 9.72 -2.60 -7.28
N LEU A 19 8.92 -3.36 -8.03
CA LEU A 19 7.70 -3.99 -7.50
C LEU A 19 7.99 -5.00 -6.39
N ILE A 20 9.06 -5.79 -6.51
CA ILE A 20 9.49 -6.73 -5.47
C ILE A 20 9.88 -5.96 -4.19
N GLN A 21 10.59 -4.83 -4.32
CA GLN A 21 10.92 -3.98 -3.18
C GLN A 21 9.65 -3.42 -2.52
N ILE A 22 8.71 -2.88 -3.31
CA ILE A 22 7.42 -2.39 -2.82
C ILE A 22 6.67 -3.51 -2.10
N GLN A 23 6.58 -4.70 -2.69
CA GLN A 23 5.94 -5.88 -2.10
C GLN A 23 6.54 -6.22 -0.73
N ASN A 24 7.87 -6.27 -0.63
CA ASN A 24 8.56 -6.56 0.63
C ASN A 24 8.26 -5.50 1.69
N ILE A 25 8.23 -4.21 1.32
CA ILE A 25 7.86 -3.13 2.24
C ILE A 25 6.41 -3.29 2.68
N THR A 26 5.47 -3.55 1.77
CA THR A 26 4.06 -3.74 2.11
C THR A 26 3.86 -4.95 3.04
N LEU A 27 4.62 -6.03 2.85
CA LEU A 27 4.62 -7.19 3.73
C LEU A 27 5.15 -6.85 5.13
N ASN A 28 6.25 -6.10 5.21
CA ASN A 28 6.83 -5.67 6.47
C ASN A 28 5.86 -4.72 7.22
N GLN A 29 5.12 -3.87 6.50
CA GLN A 29 4.06 -3.06 7.11
C GLN A 29 2.97 -3.94 7.73
N SER A 30 2.60 -5.07 7.11
CA SER A 30 1.67 -6.03 7.72
C SER A 30 2.21 -6.58 9.05
N GLN A 31 3.50 -6.89 9.10
CA GLN A 31 4.15 -7.41 10.32
C GLN A 31 4.17 -6.36 11.43
N ILE A 32 4.50 -5.11 11.12
CA ILE A 32 4.49 -4.00 12.09
C ILE A 32 3.07 -3.75 12.61
N LEU A 33 2.07 -3.72 11.72
CA LEU A 33 0.67 -3.57 12.10
C LEU A 33 0.21 -4.65 13.08
N LEU A 34 0.69 -5.89 12.92
CA LEU A 34 0.35 -7.03 13.78
C LEU A 34 1.24 -7.16 15.02
N SER A 35 2.32 -6.39 15.11
CA SER A 35 3.27 -6.45 16.23
C SER A 35 2.69 -5.90 17.53
N ASN A 36 3.36 -6.20 18.64
CA ASN A 36 3.08 -5.67 19.98
C ASN A 36 3.92 -4.41 20.31
N GLU A 37 4.53 -3.77 19.30
CA GLU A 37 5.25 -2.52 19.52
C GLU A 37 4.32 -1.41 20.00
N ASP A 38 4.90 -0.39 20.63
CA ASP A 38 4.18 0.83 21.00
C ASP A 38 3.56 1.51 19.78
N GLU A 39 2.33 2.03 19.92
CA GLU A 39 1.57 2.57 18.80
C GLU A 39 2.24 3.81 18.16
N ASP A 40 2.90 4.66 18.94
CA ASP A 40 3.58 5.85 18.39
C ASP A 40 4.79 5.43 17.52
N ASN A 41 5.52 4.40 17.96
CA ASN A 41 6.62 3.82 17.19
C ASN A 41 6.14 3.14 15.91
N LYS A 42 5.02 2.39 15.98
CA LYS A 42 4.41 1.78 14.79
C LYS A 42 4.02 2.81 13.75
N VAL A 43 3.33 3.89 14.16
CA VAL A 43 2.89 4.95 13.25
C VAL A 43 4.10 5.55 12.54
N THR A 44 5.14 5.90 13.30
CA THR A 44 6.38 6.48 12.73
C THR A 44 7.02 5.56 11.69
N LEU A 45 7.17 4.27 12.00
CA LEU A 45 7.74 3.29 11.08
C LEU A 45 6.88 3.11 9.82
N LEU A 46 5.56 3.02 9.98
CA LEU A 46 4.64 2.85 8.86
C LEU A 46 4.67 4.05 7.91
N GLU A 47 4.81 5.27 8.44
CA GLU A 47 4.97 6.49 7.65
C GLU A 47 6.29 6.52 6.87
N GLU A 48 7.40 6.14 7.50
CA GLU A 48 8.71 6.04 6.82
C GLU A 48 8.66 5.05 5.66
N MET A 49 8.09 3.87 5.91
CA MET A 49 7.88 2.85 4.88
C MET A 49 6.97 3.33 3.77
N ASN A 50 5.93 4.11 4.08
CA ASN A 50 5.03 4.64 3.07
C ASN A 50 5.74 5.68 2.17
N ARG A 51 6.52 6.59 2.76
CA ARG A 51 7.34 7.54 2.00
C ARG A 51 8.29 6.83 1.04
N TYR A 52 8.93 5.76 1.50
CA TYR A 52 9.85 5.01 0.65
C TYR A 52 9.13 4.23 -0.46
N LYS A 53 7.94 3.67 -0.21
CA LYS A 53 7.11 3.08 -1.27
C LYS A 53 6.68 4.11 -2.31
N GLU A 54 6.34 5.33 -1.90
CA GLU A 54 5.95 6.41 -2.81
C GLU A 54 7.11 6.79 -3.76
N GLU A 55 8.33 6.90 -3.22
CA GLU A 55 9.54 7.11 -4.02
C GLU A 55 9.75 5.97 -5.04
N LEU A 56 9.73 4.72 -4.58
CA LEU A 56 9.89 3.55 -5.45
C LEU A 56 8.79 3.47 -6.52
N THR A 57 7.56 3.88 -6.19
CA THR A 57 6.44 3.92 -7.13
C THR A 57 6.69 4.96 -8.22
N GLY A 58 7.10 6.17 -7.85
CA GLY A 58 7.44 7.22 -8.82
C GLY A 58 8.61 6.85 -9.73
N GLU A 59 9.64 6.20 -9.20
CA GLU A 59 10.75 5.65 -10.00
C GLU A 59 10.27 4.57 -10.96
N MET A 60 9.44 3.63 -10.49
CA MET A 60 8.87 2.56 -11.30
C MET A 60 8.04 3.14 -12.46
N GLU A 61 7.13 4.08 -12.19
CA GLU A 61 6.30 4.73 -13.21
C GLU A 61 7.15 5.45 -14.26
N THR A 62 8.25 6.09 -13.83
CA THR A 62 9.21 6.71 -14.74
C THR A 62 9.86 5.69 -15.68
N ILE A 63 10.18 4.49 -15.19
CA ILE A 63 10.76 3.40 -15.99
C ILE A 63 9.70 2.82 -16.94
N GLU A 64 8.45 2.63 -16.48
CA GLU A 64 7.33 2.18 -17.31
C GLU A 64 7.10 3.12 -18.48
N LYS A 65 7.06 4.44 -18.22
CA LYS A 65 6.93 5.44 -19.26
C LYS A 65 8.06 5.37 -20.29
N LYS A 66 9.32 5.23 -19.83
CA LYS A 66 10.48 5.04 -20.73
C LYS A 66 10.36 3.77 -21.57
N PHE A 67 9.83 2.69 -21.00
CA PHE A 67 9.56 1.45 -21.73
C PHE A 67 8.50 1.69 -22.82
N GLU A 68 7.39 2.35 -22.49
CA GLU A 68 6.31 2.64 -23.44
C GLU A 68 6.80 3.49 -24.62
N GLU A 69 7.57 4.54 -24.34
CA GLU A 69 8.15 5.42 -25.36
C GLU A 69 9.06 4.63 -26.31
N ARG A 70 10.02 3.87 -25.78
CA ARG A 70 10.95 3.06 -26.58
C ARG A 70 10.27 1.93 -27.33
N TYR A 71 9.28 1.29 -26.72
CA TYR A 71 8.51 0.23 -27.37
C TYR A 71 7.70 0.80 -28.54
N PHE A 72 7.09 1.98 -28.37
CA PHE A 72 6.34 2.66 -29.42
C PHE A 72 7.22 3.07 -30.61
N GLU A 73 8.45 3.51 -30.35
CA GLU A 73 9.43 3.77 -31.42
C GLU A 73 9.79 2.47 -32.14
N ARG A 74 10.09 1.41 -31.38
CA ARG A 74 10.62 0.18 -31.97
C ARG A 74 9.60 -0.67 -32.70
N ARG A 75 8.33 -0.65 -32.27
CA ARG A 75 7.23 -1.40 -32.90
C ARG A 75 6.87 -0.90 -34.30
N LYS A 76 7.32 0.31 -34.68
CA LYS A 76 7.22 0.80 -36.07
C LYS A 76 8.11 0.00 -37.02
N GLY A 77 9.17 -0.62 -36.52
CA GLY A 77 9.93 -1.64 -37.23
C GLY A 77 9.36 -3.04 -36.96
N ASN A 78 9.59 -3.99 -37.86
CA ASN A 78 9.24 -5.39 -37.61
C ASN A 78 10.03 -5.90 -36.38
N ILE A 79 9.31 -6.26 -35.32
CA ILE A 79 9.84 -6.96 -34.15
C ILE A 79 9.61 -8.45 -34.36
N GLU A 80 10.64 -9.26 -34.14
CA GLU A 80 10.54 -10.71 -34.25
C GLU A 80 9.54 -11.29 -33.23
N LYS A 81 8.80 -12.33 -33.63
CA LYS A 81 7.75 -12.95 -32.79
C LYS A 81 8.27 -13.49 -31.46
N ASN A 82 9.46 -14.08 -31.45
CA ASN A 82 10.16 -14.56 -30.23
C ASN A 82 10.36 -13.42 -29.21
N VAL A 83 10.74 -12.23 -29.66
CA VAL A 83 10.96 -11.05 -28.81
C VAL A 83 9.63 -10.57 -28.23
N ILE A 84 8.57 -10.54 -29.03
CA ILE A 84 7.22 -10.18 -28.55
C ILE A 84 6.80 -11.12 -27.42
N LEU A 85 7.01 -12.44 -27.57
CA LEU A 85 6.70 -13.41 -26.52
C LEU A 85 7.49 -13.17 -25.23
N VAL A 86 8.77 -12.82 -25.33
CA VAL A 86 9.60 -12.47 -24.16
C VAL A 86 9.07 -11.22 -23.46
N LEU A 87 8.74 -10.17 -24.22
CA LEU A 87 8.18 -8.93 -23.66
C LEU A 87 6.83 -9.20 -22.97
N GLN A 88 5.94 -9.96 -23.61
CA GLN A 88 4.65 -10.35 -23.04
C GLN A 88 4.81 -11.13 -21.73
N LYS A 89 5.77 -12.06 -21.66
CA LYS A 89 6.06 -12.80 -20.43
C LYS A 89 6.47 -11.87 -19.28
N ASN A 90 7.40 -10.95 -19.53
CA ASN A 90 7.86 -9.99 -18.51
C ASN A 90 6.73 -9.05 -18.08
N ILE A 91 5.91 -8.57 -19.03
CA ILE A 91 4.73 -7.74 -18.70
C ILE A 91 3.74 -8.53 -17.85
N GLN A 92 3.48 -9.80 -18.16
CA GLN A 92 2.58 -10.63 -17.36
C GLN A 92 3.09 -10.83 -15.93
N GLU A 93 4.41 -11.00 -15.76
CA GLU A 93 5.05 -11.07 -14.45
C GLU A 93 4.86 -9.78 -13.65
N ILE A 94 5.11 -8.62 -14.27
CA ILE A 94 4.87 -7.29 -13.67
C ILE A 94 3.40 -7.13 -13.25
N LEU A 95 2.44 -7.53 -14.10
CA LEU A 95 1.02 -7.46 -13.79
C LEU A 95 0.63 -8.35 -12.60
N ASN A 96 1.24 -9.54 -12.50
CA ASN A 96 1.04 -10.43 -11.36
C ASN A 96 1.59 -9.80 -10.07
N LEU A 97 2.81 -9.26 -10.10
CA LEU A 97 3.42 -8.55 -8.96
C LEU A 97 2.57 -7.36 -8.50
N LYS A 98 2.10 -6.52 -9.43
CA LYS A 98 1.17 -5.42 -9.12
C LYS A 98 -0.09 -5.92 -8.41
N LYS A 99 -0.66 -7.03 -8.88
CA LYS A 99 -1.86 -7.64 -8.26
C LYS A 99 -1.57 -8.14 -6.84
N GLU A 100 -0.41 -8.75 -6.62
CA GLU A 100 0.02 -9.19 -5.29
C GLU A 100 0.19 -8.01 -4.32
N VAL A 101 0.88 -6.95 -4.75
CA VAL A 101 1.01 -5.70 -3.97
C VAL A 101 -0.37 -5.15 -3.60
N ILE A 102 -1.29 -5.03 -4.57
CA ILE A 102 -2.66 -4.54 -4.31
C ILE A 102 -3.39 -5.41 -3.26
N ASN A 103 -3.23 -6.73 -3.32
CA ASN A 103 -3.86 -7.62 -2.35
C ASN A 103 -3.25 -7.46 -0.94
N LEU A 104 -1.93 -7.25 -0.84
CA LEU A 104 -1.27 -6.96 0.43
C LEU A 104 -1.74 -5.61 1.00
N GLU A 105 -1.83 -4.56 0.18
CA GLU A 105 -2.35 -3.26 0.63
C GLU A 105 -3.79 -3.36 1.16
N ARG A 106 -4.66 -4.10 0.46
CA ARG A 106 -6.02 -4.37 0.94
C ARG A 106 -6.05 -5.12 2.26
N THR A 107 -5.11 -6.04 2.45
CA THR A 107 -4.95 -6.77 3.72
C THR A 107 -4.53 -5.81 4.84
N ASN A 108 -3.55 -4.94 4.59
CA ASN A 108 -3.11 -3.91 5.54
C ASN A 108 -4.25 -2.97 5.95
N VAL A 109 -5.03 -2.50 4.97
CA VAL A 109 -6.23 -1.67 5.24
C VAL A 109 -7.23 -2.41 6.12
N THR A 110 -7.45 -3.70 5.87
CA THR A 110 -8.37 -4.52 6.67
C THR A 110 -7.86 -4.66 8.11
N ILE A 111 -6.56 -4.89 8.31
CA ILE A 111 -5.94 -4.96 9.65
C ILE A 111 -6.14 -3.63 10.40
N MET A 112 -5.85 -2.50 9.75
CA MET A 112 -6.03 -1.17 10.34
C MET A 112 -7.50 -0.90 10.73
N GLN A 113 -8.45 -1.27 9.86
CA GLN A 113 -9.87 -1.12 10.14
C GLN A 113 -10.34 -1.98 11.33
N THR A 114 -9.85 -3.21 11.44
CA THR A 114 -10.15 -4.09 12.57
C THR A 114 -9.60 -3.50 13.87
N LYS A 115 -8.33 -3.09 13.89
CA LYS A 115 -7.70 -2.47 15.07
C LYS A 115 -8.39 -1.17 15.49
N SER A 116 -8.78 -0.34 14.52
CA SER A 116 -9.54 0.88 14.79
C SER A 116 -10.88 0.58 15.47
N LYS A 117 -11.61 -0.46 15.03
CA LYS A 117 -12.86 -0.90 15.68
C LYS A 117 -12.63 -1.42 17.09
N GLU A 118 -11.54 -2.14 17.34
CA GLU A 118 -11.18 -2.64 18.67
C GLU A 118 -10.87 -1.49 19.64
N LEU A 119 -10.08 -0.51 19.19
CA LEU A 119 -9.71 0.67 19.99
C LEU A 119 -10.91 1.56 20.31
N LEU A 120 -11.85 1.72 19.36
CA LEU A 120 -13.07 2.50 19.56
C LEU A 120 -14.14 1.74 20.38
N GLY A 121 -13.93 0.44 20.62
CA GLY A 121 -14.85 -0.47 21.31
C GLY A 121 -16.19 -0.65 20.58
N PRO A 122 -17.08 -1.53 21.09
CA PRO A 122 -18.49 -1.42 20.73
C PRO A 122 -18.93 -0.05 21.20
N MET A 123 -19.29 0.83 20.26
CA MET A 123 -19.96 2.09 20.55
C MET A 123 -21.25 1.73 21.31
N LYS A 124 -21.19 1.64 22.64
CA LYS A 124 -22.37 1.61 23.51
C LYS A 124 -22.98 2.99 23.34
N VAL A 125 -23.78 3.15 22.28
CA VAL A 125 -24.76 4.21 22.21
C VAL A 125 -25.54 4.07 23.52
N ILE A 126 -25.32 5.00 24.44
CA ILE A 126 -26.13 5.10 25.65
C ILE A 126 -27.53 5.45 25.15
N LYS A 127 -28.33 4.42 24.84
CA LYS A 127 -29.71 4.53 24.32
C LYS A 127 -30.69 4.96 25.40
N ASN A 128 -30.25 5.72 26.41
CA ASN A 128 -31.18 6.21 27.40
C ASN A 128 -30.78 7.59 27.90
N VAL A 129 -31.39 8.60 27.29
CA VAL A 129 -31.33 10.03 27.68
C VAL A 129 -31.55 10.20 29.19
N ASN A 130 -32.33 9.33 29.83
CA ASN A 130 -32.58 9.37 31.27
C ASN A 130 -31.32 9.12 32.11
N SER A 131 -30.41 8.24 31.66
CA SER A 131 -29.17 7.96 32.41
C SER A 131 -28.19 9.14 32.40
N ALA A 132 -28.14 9.91 31.32
CA ALA A 132 -27.36 11.14 31.21
C ALA A 132 -27.91 12.25 32.12
N ILE A 133 -29.25 12.39 32.20
CA ILE A 133 -29.91 13.38 33.06
C ILE A 133 -29.69 13.06 34.55
N THR A 134 -29.73 11.78 34.93
CA THR A 134 -29.49 11.38 36.33
C THR A 134 -28.04 11.63 36.77
N ALA A 135 -27.06 11.40 35.88
CA ALA A 135 -25.66 11.71 36.15
C ALA A 135 -25.42 13.22 36.34
N TYR A 136 -26.04 14.06 35.50
CA TYR A 136 -25.94 15.53 35.58
C TYR A 136 -26.56 16.09 36.87
N LYS A 137 -27.74 15.60 37.26
CA LYS A 137 -28.43 16.02 38.51
C LYS A 137 -27.68 15.62 39.79
N LYS A 138 -26.90 14.54 39.76
CA LYS A 138 -26.04 14.14 40.89
C LYS A 138 -24.87 15.10 41.09
N PHE A 139 -24.31 15.61 39.99
CA PHE A 139 -23.21 16.57 39.99
C PHE A 139 -23.65 17.96 40.45
N SER A 140 -24.83 18.43 40.04
CA SER A 140 -25.34 19.76 40.40
C SER A 140 -25.84 19.88 41.85
N LYS A 141 -26.07 18.76 42.55
CA LYS A 141 -26.47 18.77 43.98
C LYS A 141 -25.30 18.83 44.96
N HIS A 142 -24.08 18.50 44.54
CA HIS A 142 -22.87 18.55 45.39
C HIS A 142 -22.06 19.84 45.23
N SER A 143 -22.45 20.73 44.32
CA SER A 143 -21.78 22.00 44.02
C SER A 143 -22.49 23.22 44.63
N GLY A 144 -23.40 23.01 45.59
CA GLY A 144 -24.20 24.05 46.25
C GLY A 144 -24.25 23.94 47.78
N SER A 145 -23.13 23.59 48.42
CA SER A 145 -22.96 23.73 49.87
C SER A 145 -21.60 24.34 50.17
N ILE A 146 -21.54 25.66 50.03
CA ILE A 146 -20.70 26.55 50.84
C ILE A 146 -21.67 27.54 51.47
#